data_AF-A0A357Z8L7-F1
#
_entry.id   AF-A0A357Z8L7-F1
#
_cell.length_a   1.000
_cell.length_b   1.000
_cell.length_c   1.000
_cell.angle_alpha   90.00
_cell.angle_beta   90.00
_cell.angle_gamma   90.00
#
_symmetry.space_group_name_H-M   'P 1'
#
loop_
_entity.id
_entity.type
_entity.pdbx_description
1 polymer ?
#
loop_
_entity_poly.entity_id
_entity_poly.type
_entity_poly.pdbx_seq_one_letter_code
_entity_poly.pdbx_strand_id
1 'polypeptide(L)'
;MALSFWEGFFYISLFFTFLYIGKYISLQIAGYVFNSKELVNTYIFVVFMINKVLGVLLVPFILILAFSKPIFHPYAIGGAALITVLLILYRYLFSLTSVRNKLHISSFHFFLYLCAFEILPLTILYKFIVQYFGGIY
;
A
#
# COMPACT_ATOMS: atom_id res chain seq x y z
N MET A 1 -27.45 14.17 14.15
CA MET A 1 -27.32 13.03 15.08
C MET A 1 -25.83 12.79 15.25
N ALA A 2 -25.25 13.07 16.42
CA ALA A 2 -23.81 12.90 16.62
C ALA A 2 -23.48 11.41 16.53
N LEU A 3 -22.74 11.01 15.49
CA LEU A 3 -22.22 9.65 15.37
C LEU A 3 -21.30 9.38 16.56
N SER A 4 -21.54 8.27 17.26
CA SER A 4 -20.65 7.84 18.34
C SER A 4 -19.27 7.54 17.78
N PHE A 5 -18.22 7.82 18.55
CA PHE A 5 -16.83 7.55 18.16
C PHE A 5 -16.63 6.11 17.66
N TRP A 6 -17.28 5.15 18.33
CA TRP A 6 -17.23 3.73 17.97
C TRP A 6 -17.88 3.43 16.61
N GLU A 7 -18.98 4.09 16.27
CA GLU A 7 -19.63 3.93 14.98
C GLU A 7 -18.79 4.56 13.86
N GLY A 8 -18.24 5.76 14.10
CA GLY A 8 -17.32 6.41 13.16
C GLY A 8 -16.08 5.55 12.87
N PHE A 9 -15.48 4.96 13.89
CA PHE A 9 -14.36 4.04 13.74
C PHE A 9 -14.74 2.80 12.89
N PHE A 10 -15.92 2.22 13.15
CA PHE A 10 -16.40 1.07 12.40
C PHE A 10 -16.63 1.39 10.91
N TYR A 11 -17.26 2.53 10.60
CA TYR A 11 -17.46 2.96 9.22
C TYR A 11 -16.13 3.19 8.47
N ILE A 12 -15.16 3.81 9.13
CA ILE A 12 -13.82 4.02 8.55
C ILE A 12 -13.14 2.67 8.31
N SER A 13 -13.14 1.77 9.30
CA SER A 13 -12.53 0.44 9.15
C SER A 13 -13.15 -0.36 8.00
N LEU A 14 -14.49 -0.33 7.88
CA LEU A 14 -15.23 -1.01 6.82
C LEU A 14 -14.91 -0.40 5.45
N PHE A 15 -14.83 0.93 5.36
CA PHE A 15 -14.46 1.63 4.13
C PHE A 15 -13.05 1.23 3.64
N PHE A 16 -12.07 1.19 4.53
CA PHE A 16 -10.70 0.75 4.21
C PHE A 16 -10.67 -0.71 3.75
N THR A 17 -11.43 -1.58 4.42
CA THR A 17 -11.55 -2.98 4.05
C THR A 17 -12.11 -3.13 2.63
N PHE A 18 -13.16 -2.38 2.31
CA PHE A 18 -13.78 -2.39 0.98
C PHE A 18 -12.84 -1.89 -0.11
N LEU A 19 -12.09 -0.80 0.15
CA LEU A 19 -11.06 -0.31 -0.78
C LEU A 19 -9.97 -1.36 -1.05
N TYR A 20 -9.52 -2.07 -0.01
CA TYR A 20 -8.47 -3.08 -0.16
C TYR A 20 -8.95 -4.31 -0.92
N ILE A 21 -10.20 -4.74 -0.68
CA ILE A 21 -10.86 -5.81 -1.44
C ILE A 21 -11.02 -5.40 -2.91
N GLY A 22 -11.47 -4.17 -3.17
CA GLY A 22 -11.58 -3.63 -4.53
C GLY A 22 -10.26 -3.68 -5.28
N LYS A 23 -9.16 -3.25 -4.64
CA LYS A 23 -7.79 -3.37 -5.18
C LYS A 23 -7.43 -4.83 -5.47
N TYR A 24 -7.73 -5.76 -4.58
CA TYR A 24 -7.42 -7.18 -4.80
C TYR A 24 -8.18 -7.74 -6.01
N ILE A 25 -9.48 -7.44 -6.11
CA ILE A 25 -10.33 -7.92 -7.20
C ILE A 25 -9.90 -7.31 -8.54
N SER A 26 -9.58 -6.01 -8.59
CA SER A 26 -9.13 -5.35 -9.82
C SER A 26 -7.81 -5.95 -10.33
N LEU A 27 -6.88 -6.27 -9.42
CA LEU A 27 -5.65 -6.96 -9.75
C LEU A 27 -5.94 -8.35 -10.34
N GLN A 28 -6.84 -9.12 -9.74
CA GLN A 28 -7.22 -10.43 -10.26
C GLN A 28 -7.86 -10.32 -11.65
N ILE A 29 -8.82 -9.41 -11.86
CA ILE A 29 -9.47 -9.20 -13.16
C ILE A 29 -8.44 -8.83 -14.24
N ALA A 30 -7.46 -7.97 -13.92
CA ALA A 30 -6.37 -7.67 -14.85
C ALA A 30 -5.58 -8.93 -15.22
N GLY A 31 -5.25 -9.79 -14.24
CA GLY A 31 -4.59 -11.07 -14.51
C GLY A 31 -5.39 -12.04 -15.40
N TYR A 32 -6.72 -12.01 -15.30
CA TYR A 32 -7.61 -12.77 -16.17
C TYR A 32 -7.66 -12.20 -17.60
N VAL A 33 -7.78 -10.87 -17.76
CA VAL A 33 -7.89 -10.21 -19.07
C VAL A 33 -6.60 -10.32 -19.90
N PHE A 34 -5.43 -10.22 -19.26
CA PHE A 34 -4.13 -10.29 -19.94
C PHE A 34 -3.58 -11.73 -20.11
N ASN A 35 -4.38 -12.76 -19.81
CA ASN A 35 -4.01 -14.19 -19.87
C ASN A 35 -2.66 -14.51 -19.20
N SER A 36 -2.30 -13.74 -18.17
CA SER A 36 -1.03 -13.75 -17.46
C SER A 36 -1.27 -13.92 -15.96
N LYS A 37 -2.22 -14.80 -15.62
CA LYS A 37 -2.65 -15.10 -14.24
C LYS A 37 -1.49 -15.46 -13.32
N GLU A 38 -0.52 -16.23 -13.81
CA GLU A 38 0.66 -16.66 -13.05
C GLU A 38 1.56 -15.47 -12.65
N LEU A 39 1.76 -14.52 -13.58
CA LEU A 39 2.55 -13.30 -13.36
C LEU A 39 1.85 -12.37 -12.37
N VAL A 40 0.54 -12.18 -12.54
CA VAL A 40 -0.25 -11.31 -11.67
C VAL A 40 -0.39 -11.89 -10.25
N ASN A 41 -0.56 -13.20 -10.11
CA ASN A 41 -0.60 -13.84 -8.81
C ASN A 41 0.76 -13.75 -8.10
N THR A 42 1.86 -13.92 -8.83
CA THR A 42 3.22 -13.71 -8.30
C THR A 42 3.42 -12.26 -7.84
N TYR A 43 2.96 -11.30 -8.62
CA TYR A 43 2.99 -9.88 -8.25
C TYR A 43 2.19 -9.59 -6.97
N ILE A 44 0.94 -10.05 -6.91
CA ILE A 44 0.08 -9.90 -5.73
C ILE A 44 0.77 -10.50 -4.50
N PHE A 45 1.31 -11.72 -4.62
CA PHE A 45 2.03 -12.38 -3.54
C PHE A 45 3.22 -11.55 -3.06
N VAL A 46 4.05 -11.03 -3.97
CA VAL A 46 5.23 -10.23 -3.59
C VAL A 46 4.82 -8.91 -2.93
N VAL A 47 3.78 -8.23 -3.42
CA VAL A 47 3.27 -7.00 -2.77
C VAL A 47 2.78 -7.30 -1.35
N PHE A 48 2.00 -8.35 -1.16
CA PHE A 48 1.54 -8.76 0.18
C PHE A 48 2.69 -9.21 1.08
N MET A 49 3.69 -9.90 0.52
CA MET A 49 4.87 -10.35 1.27
C MET A 49 5.70 -9.15 1.74
N ILE A 50 5.99 -8.19 0.87
CA ILE A 50 6.74 -6.97 1.22
C ILE A 50 5.99 -6.19 2.31
N ASN A 51 4.67 -6.04 2.22
CA ASN A 51 3.88 -5.35 3.25
C ASN A 51 3.96 -6.07 4.61
N LYS A 52 3.89 -7.40 4.64
CA LYS A 52 4.06 -8.19 5.87
C LYS A 52 5.46 -8.02 6.47
N VAL A 53 6.50 -8.10 5.62
CA VAL A 53 7.89 -7.93 6.04
C VAL A 53 8.14 -6.52 6.57
N LEU A 54 7.61 -5.50 5.89
CA LEU A 54 7.69 -4.11 6.31
C LEU A 54 7.04 -3.92 7.69
N GLY A 55 5.83 -4.48 7.90
CA GLY A 55 5.16 -4.44 9.19
C GLY A 55 6.03 -5.03 10.31
N VAL A 56 6.59 -6.23 10.11
CA VAL A 56 7.47 -6.89 11.09
C VAL A 56 8.74 -6.08 11.35
N LEU A 57 9.36 -5.53 10.30
CA LEU A 57 10.58 -4.71 10.43
C LEU A 57 10.34 -3.38 11.14
N LEU A 58 9.15 -2.81 11.06
CA LEU A 58 8.82 -1.55 11.75
C LEU A 58 8.56 -1.74 13.26
N VAL A 59 8.13 -2.93 13.70
CA VAL A 59 7.90 -3.24 15.13
C VAL A 59 9.07 -2.84 16.04
N PRO A 60 10.34 -3.22 15.79
CA PRO A 60 11.46 -2.83 16.65
C PRO A 60 11.68 -1.32 16.71
N PHE A 61 11.41 -0.57 15.62
CA PHE A 61 11.50 0.89 15.64
C PHE A 61 10.42 1.51 16.50
N ILE A 62 9.20 0.97 16.45
CA ILE A 62 8.10 1.41 17.32
C ILE A 62 8.46 1.16 18.80
N LEU A 63 9.08 0.02 19.12
CA LEU A 63 9.53 -0.26 20.49
C LEU A 63 10.60 0.74 20.96
N ILE A 64 11.56 1.09 20.10
CA ILE A 64 12.56 2.11 20.42
C ILE A 64 11.90 3.47 20.65
N LEU A 65 10.93 3.86 19.82
CA LEU A 65 10.20 5.12 19.97
C LEU A 65 9.32 5.15 21.23
N ALA A 66 8.74 4.02 21.63
CA ALA A 66 7.88 3.95 22.80
C ALA A 66 8.64 3.94 24.13
N PHE A 67 9.82 3.31 24.18
CA PHE A 67 10.53 3.00 25.44
C PHE A 67 11.92 3.63 25.58
N SER A 68 12.49 4.22 24.52
CA SER A 68 13.85 4.78 24.57
C SER A 68 13.87 6.27 24.98
N LYS A 69 15.06 6.75 25.36
CA LYS A 69 15.30 8.17 25.66
C LYS A 69 15.09 9.03 24.39
N PRO A 70 14.68 10.30 24.53
CA PRO A 70 14.41 11.20 23.39
C PRO A 70 15.61 11.37 22.45
N ILE A 71 16.83 11.14 22.93
CA ILE A 71 18.07 11.18 22.14
C ILE A 71 18.08 10.15 20.98
N PHE A 72 17.39 9.00 21.13
CA PHE A 72 17.39 7.92 20.15
C PHE A 72 16.25 8.01 19.13
N HIS A 73 15.25 8.86 19.39
CA HIS A 73 14.10 9.04 18.52
C HIS A 73 14.46 9.45 17.07
N PRO A 74 15.33 10.44 16.82
CA PRO A 74 15.64 10.84 15.44
C PRO A 74 16.31 9.72 14.64
N TYR A 75 17.14 8.91 15.29
CA TYR A 75 17.79 7.76 14.66
C TYR A 75 16.80 6.64 14.34
N ALA A 76 15.86 6.36 15.26
CA ALA A 76 14.81 5.38 15.03
C ALA A 76 13.86 5.80 13.90
N ILE A 77 13.44 7.06 13.86
CA ILE A 77 12.60 7.60 12.78
C ILE A 77 13.36 7.55 11.45
N GLY A 78 14.62 7.99 11.42
CA GLY A 78 15.45 7.96 10.22
C GLY A 78 15.65 6.55 9.67
N GLY A 79 15.92 5.58 10.54
CA GLY A 79 16.08 4.17 10.17
C GLY A 79 14.78 3.55 9.64
N ALA A 80 13.65 3.79 10.31
CA ALA A 80 12.34 3.32 9.86
C ALA A 80 11.95 3.91 8.50
N ALA A 81 12.21 5.21 8.30
CA ALA A 81 11.95 5.89 7.04
C ALA A 81 12.82 5.31 5.91
N LEU A 82 14.12 5.11 6.17
CA LEU A 82 15.05 4.53 5.19
C LEU A 82 14.61 3.12 4.76
N ILE A 83 14.30 2.24 5.71
CA ILE A 83 13.83 0.87 5.43
C ILE A 83 12.53 0.90 4.62
N THR A 84 11.61 1.78 4.98
CA THR A 84 10.33 1.94 4.29
C THR A 84 10.56 2.35 2.83
N VAL A 85 11.39 3.37 2.58
CA VAL A 85 11.72 3.82 1.22
C VAL A 85 12.40 2.73 0.40
N LEU A 86 13.37 2.02 0.97
CA LEU A 86 14.08 0.93 0.27
C LEU A 86 13.14 -0.22 -0.11
N LEU A 87 12.25 -0.63 0.79
CA LEU A 87 11.28 -1.71 0.52
C LEU A 87 10.24 -1.30 -0.53
N ILE A 88 9.80 -0.03 -0.50
CA ILE A 88 8.91 0.52 -1.53
C ILE A 88 9.63 0.54 -2.89
N LEU A 89 10.89 0.97 -2.96
CA LEU A 89 11.67 0.94 -4.20
C LEU A 89 11.85 -0.50 -4.71
N TYR A 90 12.17 -1.44 -3.82
CA TYR A 90 12.28 -2.85 -4.18
C TYR A 90 10.98 -3.40 -4.77
N ARG A 91 9.82 -3.03 -4.20
CA ARG A 91 8.50 -3.38 -4.73
C ARG A 91 8.32 -2.92 -6.17
N TYR A 92 8.69 -1.67 -6.48
CA TYR A 92 8.58 -1.11 -7.84
C TYR A 92 9.56 -1.78 -8.81
N LEU A 93 10.80 -1.99 -8.40
CA LEU A 93 11.82 -2.65 -9.24
C LEU A 93 11.43 -4.09 -9.55
N PHE A 94 10.95 -4.84 -8.56
CA PHE A 94 10.48 -6.21 -8.75
C PHE A 94 9.26 -6.28 -9.68
N SER A 95 8.33 -5.34 -9.55
CA SER A 95 7.17 -5.19 -10.44
C SER A 95 7.60 -4.97 -11.90
N LEU A 96 8.66 -4.19 -12.13
CA LEU A 96 9.14 -3.90 -13.47
C LEU A 96 9.91 -5.10 -14.06
N THR A 97 10.78 -5.74 -13.28
CA THR A 97 11.59 -6.88 -13.74
C THR A 97 10.75 -8.13 -14.02
N SER A 98 9.76 -8.45 -13.19
CA SER A 98 8.88 -9.61 -13.43
C SER A 98 8.04 -9.47 -14.72
N VAL A 99 7.63 -8.25 -15.06
CA VAL A 99 6.81 -7.99 -16.25
C VAL A 99 7.67 -7.95 -17.52
N ARG A 100 8.88 -7.38 -17.46
CA ARG A 100 9.78 -7.23 -18.62
C ARG A 100 10.31 -8.56 -19.16
N ASN A 101 10.38 -9.61 -18.33
CA ASN A 101 10.98 -10.88 -18.70
C ASN A 101 10.07 -11.85 -19.49
N LYS A 102 8.77 -11.56 -19.65
CA LYS A 102 7.81 -12.53 -20.24
C LYS A 102 6.91 -12.00 -21.37
N LEU A 103 6.88 -10.70 -21.72
CA LEU A 103 5.94 -10.19 -22.73
C LEU A 103 6.54 -9.18 -23.71
N HIS A 104 6.47 -9.54 -25.00
CA HIS A 104 6.87 -8.77 -26.18
C HIS A 104 5.75 -7.82 -26.68
N ILE A 105 4.92 -7.31 -25.76
CA ILE A 105 3.90 -6.26 -25.97
C ILE A 105 4.06 -5.25 -24.83
N SER A 106 3.92 -3.95 -25.14
CA SER A 106 4.26 -2.79 -24.28
C SER A 106 3.95 -2.98 -22.79
N SER A 107 4.94 -3.52 -22.06
CA SER A 107 4.92 -3.76 -20.61
C SER A 107 4.62 -2.50 -19.79
N PHE A 108 4.87 -1.33 -20.39
CA PHE A 108 4.64 -0.03 -19.80
C PHE A 108 3.15 0.28 -19.62
N HIS A 109 2.29 -0.13 -20.56
CA HIS A 109 0.86 0.17 -20.47
C HIS A 109 0.19 -0.62 -19.35
N PHE A 110 0.57 -1.89 -19.18
CA PHE A 110 0.11 -2.74 -18.08
C PHE A 110 0.53 -2.18 -16.73
N PHE A 111 1.80 -1.79 -16.58
CA PHE A 111 2.32 -1.17 -15.36
C PHE A 111 1.60 0.14 -15.02
N LEU A 112 1.39 1.01 -16.01
CA LEU A 112 0.72 2.29 -15.80
C LEU A 112 -0.75 2.11 -15.40
N TYR A 113 -1.43 1.10 -15.96
CA TYR A 113 -2.79 0.73 -15.56
C TYR A 113 -2.84 0.18 -14.12
N LEU A 114 -1.86 -0.64 -13.74
CA LEU A 114 -1.67 -1.17 -12.39
C LEU A 114 -1.42 -0.06 -11.35
N CYS A 115 -0.48 0.84 -11.66
CA CYS A 115 -0.18 2.01 -10.83
C CYS A 115 -1.40 2.92 -10.71
N ALA A 116 -2.15 3.15 -11.78
CA ALA A 116 -3.39 3.92 -11.73
C ALA A 116 -4.39 3.29 -10.74
N PHE A 117 -4.56 1.96 -10.76
CA PHE A 117 -5.40 1.25 -9.81
C PHE A 117 -4.86 1.23 -8.37
N GLU A 118 -3.55 1.35 -8.16
CA GLU A 118 -2.96 1.46 -6.83
C GLU A 118 -2.99 2.89 -6.27
N ILE A 119 -2.87 3.90 -7.13
CA ILE A 119 -2.90 5.33 -6.78
C ILE A 119 -4.35 5.81 -6.55
N LEU A 120 -5.32 5.30 -7.30
CA LEU A 120 -6.73 5.67 -7.18
C LEU A 120 -7.31 5.53 -5.76
N PRO A 121 -7.13 4.42 -5.02
CA PRO A 121 -7.60 4.31 -3.63
C PRO A 121 -6.87 5.26 -2.68
N LEU A 122 -5.59 5.58 -2.91
CA LEU A 122 -4.86 6.59 -2.13
C LEU A 122 -5.43 7.99 -2.36
N THR A 123 -5.79 8.34 -3.59
CA THR A 123 -6.41 9.63 -3.93
C THR A 123 -7.82 9.74 -3.35
N ILE A 124 -8.61 8.67 -3.38
CA ILE A 124 -9.95 8.64 -2.74
C ILE A 124 -9.82 8.84 -1.23
N LEU A 125 -8.87 8.15 -0.60
CA LEU A 125 -8.58 8.27 0.83
C LEU A 125 -8.14 9.69 1.19
N TYR A 126 -7.22 10.28 0.42
CA TYR A 126 -6.80 11.68 0.60
C TYR A 126 -8.00 12.63 0.53
N LYS A 127 -8.85 12.49 -0.49
CA LYS A 127 -10.04 13.33 -0.65
C LYS A 127 -11.02 13.14 0.52
N PHE A 128 -11.23 11.90 0.96
CA PHE A 128 -12.10 11.59 2.09
C PHE A 128 -11.58 12.20 3.40
N ILE A 129 -10.29 12.06 3.70
CA ILE A 129 -9.67 12.68 4.88
C ILE A 129 -9.77 14.20 4.81
N VAL A 130 -9.42 14.82 3.69
CA VAL A 130 -9.53 16.28 3.55
C VAL A 130 -10.98 16.75 3.71
N GLN A 131 -11.95 16.02 3.17
CA GLN A 131 -13.35 16.43 3.20
C GLN A 131 -14.03 16.18 4.57
N TYR A 132 -13.65 15.12 5.30
CA TYR A 132 -14.21 14.80 6.62
C TYR A 132 -13.42 15.38 7.80
N PHE A 133 -12.09 15.46 7.71
CA PHE A 133 -11.20 15.99 8.77
C PHE A 133 -10.69 17.41 8.50
N GLY A 134 -10.57 17.81 7.23
CA GLY A 134 -10.21 19.18 6.84
C GLY A 134 -11.41 20.14 6.75
N GLY A 135 -12.62 19.66 7.04
CA GLY A 135 -13.85 20.45 7.13
C GLY A 135 -13.96 21.28 8.41
N ILE A 136 -12.96 22.13 8.66
CA ILE A 136 -13.05 23.37 9.44
C ILE A 136 -12.06 24.35 8.82
N TYR A 137 -12.39 24.83 7.61
CA TYR A 137 -12.50 26.25 7.24
C TYR A 137 -13.44 26.35 6.03
#